data_AF-A0A368GGG4-F1
#
_entry.id   AF-A0A368GGG4-F1
#
_cell.length_a   1.000
_cell.length_b   1.000
_cell.length_c   1.000
_cell.angle_alpha   90.00
_cell.angle_beta   90.00
_cell.angle_gamma   90.00
#
_symmetry.space_group_name_H-M   'P 1'
#
loop_
_entity.id
_entity.type
_entity.pdbx_description
1 polymer ?
#
loop_
_entity_poly.entity_id
_entity_poly.type
_entity_poly.pdbx_seq_one_letter_code
_entity_poly.pdbx_strand_id
1 'polypeptide(L)'
;MNPDEDRHSYEKTSLHRHRLRPSLSCPHDLLDIDPLDNEGVCAYKCGADVMFSSEEKAAARTWMIMWGGFDFSMSLFTFLTFLIERNRFRFPERCVFYISLCFMFYSIPYLFPLIMQYSARACDKLINGQSYLVFSGFENTNCLFSFVFSYYFGTASTLWWLMFAFTWYLSASRKWVPEGIDACSSYLHLVAWGTAALMTIVVLVTQKVDASELSGICSVGNTDPHALLAFTLIPRSLLVFLGTCFVIAGFASMCRERDSFRRRGTDTSKLDKLMFKMGLFCLLYIFPAVTQILCDVYAFNTVKRWYPTTIACKRSGGVEGGHCHRPHLPQAEIYHLNLMMSLAVGASCAMWVLSPKTLLSWHRVLCCGMCRSAPQKASASVAATRPLLEPPTAPPPHPPSHYVPMSTHSQNAWRPSKVV
;
A
#
# COMPACT_ATOMS: atom_id res chain seq x y z
N MET A 1 62.20 16.91 -2.93
CA MET A 1 61.10 15.94 -3.05
C MET A 1 59.90 16.73 -3.52
N ASN A 2 59.62 16.70 -4.83
CA ASN A 2 58.65 17.58 -5.47
C ASN A 2 57.27 16.88 -5.48
N PRO A 3 56.23 17.38 -4.78
CA PRO A 3 54.94 16.68 -4.63
C PRO A 3 54.10 16.61 -5.92
N ASP A 4 54.42 17.44 -6.92
CA ASP A 4 53.67 17.51 -8.18
C ASP A 4 54.03 16.41 -9.20
N GLU A 5 55.22 15.81 -9.07
CA GLU A 5 55.68 14.77 -10.00
C GLU A 5 54.97 13.43 -9.76
N ASP A 6 54.65 13.12 -8.50
CA ASP A 6 53.91 11.92 -8.13
C ASP A 6 52.42 11.99 -8.52
N ARG A 7 51.81 13.18 -8.49
CA ARG A 7 50.40 13.36 -8.85
C ARG A 7 50.15 13.13 -10.33
N HIS A 8 51.02 13.64 -11.20
CA HIS A 8 50.95 13.39 -12.64
C HIS A 8 51.29 11.95 -13.02
N SER A 9 52.13 11.27 -12.25
CA SER A 9 52.41 9.85 -12.44
C SER A 9 51.21 8.97 -12.09
N TYR A 10 50.51 9.22 -10.98
CA TYR A 10 49.28 8.51 -10.61
C TYR A 10 48.12 8.74 -11.60
N GLU A 11 47.94 9.96 -12.10
CA GLU A 11 46.87 10.31 -13.04
C GLU A 11 47.13 9.71 -14.43
N LYS A 12 48.38 9.72 -14.93
CA LYS A 12 48.77 9.01 -16.16
C LYS A 12 48.64 7.49 -16.03
N THR A 13 48.92 6.92 -14.87
CA THR A 13 48.82 5.46 -14.64
C THR A 13 47.35 5.00 -14.57
N SER A 14 46.45 5.84 -14.04
CA SER A 14 45.00 5.60 -14.05
C SER A 14 44.41 5.71 -15.47
N LEU A 15 44.76 6.77 -16.21
CA LEU A 15 44.30 6.95 -17.60
C LEU A 15 44.85 5.87 -18.55
N HIS A 16 46.08 5.40 -18.35
CA HIS A 16 46.64 4.31 -19.15
C HIS A 16 46.07 2.93 -18.76
N ARG A 17 45.69 2.71 -17.50
CA ARG A 17 45.06 1.45 -17.08
C ARG A 17 43.66 1.28 -17.69
N HIS A 18 42.93 2.36 -17.94
CA HIS A 18 41.66 2.33 -18.69
C HIS A 18 41.85 2.09 -20.20
N ARG A 19 42.99 2.42 -20.79
CA ARG A 19 43.27 2.22 -22.24
C ARG A 19 43.66 0.79 -22.64
N LEU A 20 43.83 -0.13 -21.69
CA LEU A 20 44.34 -1.49 -21.97
C LEU A 20 43.27 -2.58 -21.87
N ARG A 21 42.04 -2.27 -21.45
CA ARG A 21 40.91 -3.21 -21.56
C ARG A 21 40.17 -2.97 -22.87
N PRO A 22 39.84 -4.01 -23.65
CA PRO A 22 38.89 -3.88 -24.74
C PRO A 22 37.60 -3.24 -24.21
N SER A 23 37.02 -2.31 -24.98
CA SER A 23 35.67 -1.83 -24.70
C SER A 23 34.72 -3.01 -24.91
N LEU A 24 34.05 -3.44 -23.84
CA LEU A 24 33.05 -4.48 -23.90
C LEU A 24 31.76 -3.89 -24.46
N SER A 25 31.09 -4.62 -25.35
CA SER A 25 29.87 -4.15 -26.01
C SER A 25 28.63 -4.92 -25.58
N CYS A 26 27.48 -4.26 -25.69
CA CYS A 26 26.17 -4.88 -25.54
C CYS A 26 25.73 -5.61 -26.83
N PRO A 27 24.86 -6.63 -26.72
CA PRO A 27 24.21 -7.25 -27.88
C PRO A 27 23.53 -6.22 -28.79
N HIS A 28 23.54 -6.47 -30.11
CA HIS A 28 23.03 -5.51 -31.12
C HIS A 28 21.56 -5.11 -30.96
N ASP A 29 20.75 -5.93 -30.28
CA ASP A 29 19.35 -5.66 -29.96
C ASP A 29 19.16 -4.74 -28.74
N LEU A 30 20.18 -4.61 -27.89
CA LEU A 30 20.24 -3.71 -26.75
C LEU A 30 21.00 -2.42 -27.11
N LEU A 31 20.99 -1.45 -26.20
CA LEU A 31 21.72 -0.19 -26.32
C LEU A 31 22.79 -0.09 -25.23
N ASP A 32 24.00 0.27 -25.66
CA ASP A 32 25.09 0.64 -24.76
C ASP A 32 25.04 2.15 -24.53
N ILE A 33 24.60 2.55 -23.34
CA ILE A 33 24.39 3.97 -23.01
C ILE A 33 25.70 4.67 -22.68
N ASP A 34 26.64 3.93 -22.06
CA ASP A 34 28.00 4.40 -21.80
C ASP A 34 29.01 3.37 -22.33
N PRO A 35 29.43 3.51 -23.60
CA PRO A 35 30.40 2.60 -24.22
C PRO A 35 31.77 2.59 -23.53
N LEU A 36 32.08 3.60 -22.71
CA LEU A 36 33.34 3.68 -21.98
C LEU A 36 33.29 2.95 -20.63
N ASP A 37 32.09 2.71 -20.09
CA ASP A 37 31.88 2.00 -18.85
C ASP A 37 31.69 0.49 -19.07
N ASN A 38 32.77 -0.28 -18.85
CA ASN A 38 32.75 -1.74 -18.90
C ASN A 38 31.94 -2.39 -17.76
N GLU A 39 31.62 -1.64 -16.70
CA GLU A 39 30.74 -2.08 -15.60
C GLU A 39 29.28 -1.61 -15.79
N GLY A 40 29.02 -0.93 -16.91
CA GLY A 40 27.74 -0.36 -17.30
C GLY A 40 26.68 -1.41 -17.61
N VAL A 41 25.45 -0.95 -17.76
CA VAL A 41 24.28 -1.79 -18.07
C VAL A 41 23.87 -1.65 -19.54
N CYS A 42 23.44 -2.76 -20.12
CA CYS A 42 22.82 -2.81 -21.43
C CYS A 42 21.33 -2.49 -21.29
N ALA A 43 20.92 -1.37 -21.88
CA ALA A 43 19.54 -0.89 -21.80
C ALA A 43 18.68 -1.43 -22.93
N TYR A 44 17.39 -1.56 -22.67
CA TYR A 44 16.43 -2.00 -23.68
C TYR A 44 16.14 -0.86 -24.65
N LYS A 45 16.07 -1.16 -25.94
CA LYS A 45 15.53 -0.21 -26.93
C LYS A 45 14.07 0.08 -26.59
N CYS A 46 13.68 1.34 -26.65
CA CYS A 46 12.32 1.75 -26.31
C CYS A 46 11.30 1.04 -27.22
N GLY A 47 10.36 0.30 -26.61
CA GLY A 47 9.31 -0.42 -27.33
C GLY A 47 9.77 -1.68 -28.07
N ALA A 48 11.04 -2.06 -27.99
CA ALA A 48 11.52 -3.31 -28.57
C ALA A 48 11.03 -4.52 -27.77
N ASP A 49 10.86 -5.66 -28.44
CA ASP A 49 10.41 -6.91 -27.85
C ASP A 49 11.61 -7.70 -27.31
N VAL A 50 11.96 -7.44 -26.05
CA VAL A 50 13.10 -8.06 -25.38
C VAL A 50 12.63 -9.12 -24.39
N MET A 51 11.86 -8.73 -23.38
CA MET A 51 11.28 -9.62 -22.38
C MET A 51 9.84 -10.00 -22.72
N PHE A 52 9.11 -9.11 -23.40
CA PHE A 52 7.71 -9.28 -23.75
C PHE A 52 7.46 -8.88 -25.21
N SER A 53 6.54 -9.59 -25.86
CA SER A 53 6.09 -9.31 -27.22
C SER A 53 5.16 -8.09 -27.28
N SER A 54 5.03 -7.52 -28.48
CA SER A 54 4.11 -6.42 -28.76
C SER A 54 2.64 -6.77 -28.45
N GLU A 55 2.23 -8.03 -28.65
CA GLU A 55 0.89 -8.51 -28.31
C GLU A 55 0.65 -8.49 -26.80
N GLU A 56 1.61 -8.99 -26.01
CA GLU A 56 1.53 -9.01 -24.55
C GLU A 56 1.51 -7.58 -23.96
N LYS A 57 2.25 -6.65 -24.57
CA LYS A 57 2.23 -5.22 -24.23
C LYS A 57 0.88 -4.57 -24.56
N ALA A 58 0.29 -4.90 -25.72
CA ALA A 58 -1.03 -4.42 -26.09
C ALA A 58 -2.13 -4.96 -25.15
N ALA A 59 -2.03 -6.23 -24.76
CA ALA A 59 -2.89 -6.83 -23.75
C ALA A 59 -2.73 -6.10 -22.40
N ALA A 60 -1.50 -5.89 -21.93
CA ALA A 60 -1.23 -5.15 -20.69
C ALA A 60 -1.85 -3.75 -20.74
N ARG A 61 -1.71 -3.02 -21.85
CA ARG A 61 -2.34 -1.71 -22.06
C ARG A 61 -3.85 -1.76 -21.84
N THR A 62 -4.54 -2.70 -22.49
CA THR A 62 -6.00 -2.84 -22.38
C THR A 62 -6.42 -3.16 -20.94
N TRP A 63 -5.72 -4.07 -20.28
CA TRP A 63 -6.00 -4.47 -18.90
C TRP A 63 -5.78 -3.32 -17.92
N MET A 64 -4.69 -2.56 -18.05
CA MET A 64 -4.42 -1.40 -17.20
C MET A 64 -5.51 -0.34 -17.32
N ILE A 65 -5.97 -0.03 -18.54
CA ILE A 65 -7.06 0.93 -18.75
C ILE A 65 -8.35 0.43 -18.10
N MET A 66 -8.71 -0.84 -18.32
CA MET A 66 -9.95 -1.42 -17.80
C MET A 66 -9.96 -1.47 -16.27
N TRP A 67 -8.96 -2.11 -15.66
CA TRP A 67 -8.90 -2.28 -14.21
C TRP A 67 -8.55 -0.97 -13.50
N GLY A 68 -7.67 -0.16 -14.08
CA GLY A 68 -7.30 1.14 -13.52
C GLY A 68 -8.46 2.13 -13.55
N GLY A 69 -9.25 2.13 -14.64
CA GLY A 69 -10.44 2.96 -14.75
C GLY A 69 -11.54 2.54 -13.78
N PHE A 70 -11.76 1.23 -13.64
CA PHE A 70 -12.69 0.69 -12.66
C PHE A 70 -12.29 1.04 -11.23
N ASP A 71 -11.04 0.79 -10.85
CA ASP A 71 -10.54 1.07 -9.51
C ASP A 71 -10.57 2.58 -9.20
N PHE A 72 -10.09 3.42 -10.11
CA PHE A 72 -10.14 4.87 -9.95
C PHE A 72 -11.57 5.37 -9.71
N SER A 73 -12.53 4.90 -10.51
CA SER A 73 -13.94 5.30 -10.40
C SER A 73 -14.55 4.85 -9.07
N MET A 74 -14.30 3.61 -8.66
CA MET A 74 -14.82 3.06 -7.39
C MET A 74 -14.18 3.74 -6.17
N SER A 75 -12.87 3.97 -6.21
CA SER A 75 -12.11 4.64 -5.15
C SER A 75 -12.52 6.11 -5.03
N LEU A 76 -12.70 6.82 -6.14
CA LEU A 76 -13.20 8.19 -6.16
C LEU A 76 -14.61 8.29 -5.59
N PHE A 77 -15.54 7.42 -6.03
CA PHE A 77 -16.90 7.37 -5.50
C PHE A 77 -16.91 7.13 -3.98
N THR A 78 -16.08 6.20 -3.53
CA THR A 78 -15.92 5.86 -2.11
C THR A 78 -15.40 7.06 -1.32
N PHE A 79 -14.31 7.66 -1.78
CA PHE A 79 -13.71 8.84 -1.16
C PHE A 79 -14.68 10.02 -1.07
N LEU A 80 -15.37 10.35 -2.17
CA LEU A 80 -16.38 11.42 -2.20
C LEU A 80 -17.55 11.13 -1.24
N THR A 81 -18.00 9.88 -1.17
CA THR A 81 -19.06 9.49 -0.23
C THR A 81 -18.63 9.71 1.22
N PHE A 82 -17.39 9.36 1.57
CA PHE A 82 -16.83 9.63 2.90
C PHE A 82 -16.72 11.13 3.20
N LEU A 83 -16.41 11.98 2.21
CA LEU A 83 -16.40 13.42 2.38
C LEU A 83 -17.80 13.98 2.67
N ILE A 84 -18.84 13.46 2.00
CA ILE A 84 -20.24 13.83 2.22
C ILE A 84 -20.68 13.42 3.65
N GLU A 85 -20.29 12.23 4.11
CA GLU A 85 -20.71 11.67 5.40
C GLU A 85 -19.59 11.64 6.47
N ARG A 86 -18.78 12.71 6.56
CA ARG A 86 -17.57 12.76 7.38
C ARG A 86 -17.76 12.38 8.86
N ASN A 87 -18.91 12.72 9.45
CA ASN A 87 -19.20 12.47 10.87
C ASN A 87 -19.68 11.03 11.19
N ARG A 88 -19.94 10.21 10.17
CA ARG A 88 -20.51 8.87 10.33
C ARG A 88 -19.45 7.81 10.68
N PHE A 89 -18.21 8.02 10.27
CA PHE A 89 -17.17 6.99 10.29
C PHE A 89 -16.14 7.27 11.38
N ARG A 90 -16.15 6.45 12.43
CA ARG A 90 -15.12 6.46 13.49
C ARG A 90 -14.07 5.38 13.21
N PHE A 91 -12.93 5.43 13.91
CA PHE A 91 -11.98 4.32 13.87
C PHE A 91 -12.65 3.02 14.33
N PRO A 92 -12.34 1.86 13.69
CA PRO A 92 -11.35 1.62 12.63
C PRO A 92 -11.82 1.96 11.20
N GLU A 93 -13.12 2.21 10.98
CA GLU A 93 -13.70 2.42 9.63
C GLU A 93 -13.08 3.62 8.90
N ARG A 94 -12.63 4.63 9.65
CA ARG A 94 -11.90 5.80 9.12
C ARG A 94 -10.60 5.44 8.39
N CYS A 95 -9.98 4.28 8.66
CA CYS A 95 -8.83 3.82 7.88
C CYS A 95 -9.20 3.50 6.43
N VAL A 96 -10.40 2.98 6.17
CA VAL A 96 -10.89 2.67 4.81
C VAL A 96 -10.97 3.92 3.94
N PHE A 97 -11.32 5.07 4.52
CA PHE A 97 -11.29 6.35 3.83
C PHE A 97 -9.89 6.66 3.27
N TYR A 98 -8.84 6.50 4.08
CA TYR A 98 -7.48 6.74 3.64
C TYR A 98 -6.99 5.70 2.63
N ILE A 99 -7.42 4.44 2.75
CA ILE A 99 -7.15 3.40 1.74
C ILE A 99 -7.77 3.79 0.39
N SER A 100 -9.03 4.23 0.37
CA SER A 100 -9.70 4.68 -0.87
C SER A 100 -9.02 5.90 -1.50
N LEU A 101 -8.52 6.83 -0.68
CA LEU A 101 -7.73 7.97 -1.16
C LEU A 101 -6.41 7.51 -1.78
N CYS A 102 -5.73 6.54 -1.16
CA CYS A 102 -4.51 5.97 -1.71
C CYS A 102 -4.77 5.30 -3.06
N PHE A 103 -5.82 4.47 -3.17
CA PHE A 103 -6.12 3.77 -4.44
C PHE A 103 -6.56 4.71 -5.56
N MET A 104 -7.28 5.79 -5.25
CA MET A 104 -7.58 6.84 -6.22
C MET A 104 -6.32 7.41 -6.88
N PHE A 105 -5.26 7.67 -6.10
CA PHE A 105 -3.99 8.16 -6.65
C PHE A 105 -3.13 7.03 -7.25
N TYR A 106 -3.08 5.87 -6.59
CA TYR A 106 -2.33 4.68 -7.06
C TYR A 106 -2.74 4.24 -8.47
N SER A 107 -4.02 4.41 -8.82
CA SER A 107 -4.58 4.00 -10.12
C SER A 107 -4.28 4.98 -11.26
N ILE A 108 -3.77 6.18 -10.98
CA ILE A 108 -3.48 7.20 -12.01
C ILE A 108 -2.43 6.74 -13.05
N PRO A 109 -1.27 6.18 -12.66
CA PRO A 109 -0.29 5.67 -13.63
C PRO A 109 -0.85 4.61 -14.59
N TYR A 110 -1.82 3.82 -14.14
CA TYR A 110 -2.48 2.80 -14.97
C TYR A 110 -3.40 3.41 -16.04
N LEU A 111 -3.81 4.67 -15.87
CA LEU A 111 -4.59 5.45 -16.83
C LEU A 111 -3.73 6.23 -17.84
N PHE A 112 -2.41 6.28 -17.66
CA PHE A 112 -1.49 6.95 -18.58
C PHE A 112 -1.67 6.55 -20.05
N PRO A 113 -1.93 5.27 -20.40
CA PRO A 113 -2.13 4.89 -21.80
C PRO A 113 -3.34 5.53 -22.50
N LEU A 114 -4.22 6.22 -21.77
CA LEU A 114 -5.31 7.04 -22.33
C LEU A 114 -4.85 8.44 -22.76
N ILE A 115 -3.84 8.99 -22.09
CA ILE A 115 -3.44 10.40 -22.24
C ILE A 115 -2.06 10.57 -22.88
N MET A 116 -1.19 9.57 -22.79
CA MET A 116 0.18 9.64 -23.28
C MET A 116 0.63 8.35 -23.97
N GLN A 117 1.50 8.51 -24.97
CA GLN A 117 2.11 7.40 -25.71
C GLN A 117 3.17 6.64 -24.88
N TYR A 118 3.51 5.43 -25.32
CA TYR A 118 4.50 4.57 -24.65
C TYR A 118 5.88 5.24 -24.48
N SER A 119 6.35 5.95 -25.50
CA SER A 119 7.65 6.63 -25.45
C SER A 119 7.69 7.74 -24.40
N ALA A 120 6.60 8.51 -24.24
CA ALA A 120 6.55 9.63 -23.31
C ALA A 120 6.54 9.19 -21.83
N ARG A 121 5.98 8.01 -21.54
CA ARG A 121 5.79 7.51 -20.17
C ARG A 121 6.94 6.65 -19.64
N ALA A 122 7.67 5.98 -20.53
CA ALA A 122 8.63 4.93 -20.14
C ALA A 122 10.04 5.09 -20.77
N CYS A 123 10.22 6.00 -21.72
CA CYS A 123 11.46 6.09 -22.49
C CYS A 123 12.12 7.46 -22.42
N ASP A 124 13.42 7.47 -22.68
CA ASP A 124 14.23 8.68 -22.86
C ASP A 124 15.13 8.53 -24.10
N LYS A 125 15.83 9.59 -24.51
CA LYS A 125 16.62 9.66 -25.74
C LYS A 125 18.09 9.95 -25.48
N LEU A 126 18.96 9.18 -26.13
CA LEU A 126 20.38 9.50 -26.23
C LEU A 126 20.62 10.72 -27.14
N ILE A 127 21.81 11.31 -27.01
CA ILE A 127 22.31 12.40 -27.87
C ILE A 127 22.30 12.00 -29.36
N ASN A 128 22.52 10.72 -29.65
CA ASN A 128 22.50 10.17 -31.01
C ASN A 128 21.08 9.94 -31.58
N GLY A 129 20.03 10.28 -30.82
CA GLY A 129 18.62 10.15 -31.20
C GLY A 129 17.99 8.80 -30.93
N GLN A 130 18.74 7.79 -30.47
CA GLN A 130 18.19 6.48 -30.12
C GLN A 130 17.39 6.57 -28.81
N SER A 131 16.20 5.95 -28.79
CA SER A 131 15.35 5.92 -27.59
C SER A 131 15.55 4.62 -26.83
N TYR A 132 15.71 4.72 -25.51
CA TYR A 132 15.92 3.60 -24.60
C TYR A 132 14.84 3.60 -23.50
N LEU A 133 14.62 2.42 -22.92
CA LEU A 133 13.75 2.26 -21.75
C LEU A 133 14.46 2.82 -20.51
N VAL A 134 13.79 3.70 -19.77
CA VAL A 134 14.37 4.38 -18.62
C VAL A 134 14.81 3.36 -17.57
N PHE A 135 16.07 3.46 -17.16
CA PHE A 135 16.69 2.61 -16.14
C PHE A 135 17.14 3.41 -14.91
N SER A 136 17.13 4.75 -15.00
CA SER A 136 17.30 5.67 -13.88
C SER A 136 16.21 6.75 -13.91
N GLY A 137 15.32 6.73 -12.91
CA GLY A 137 14.07 7.52 -12.92
C GLY A 137 14.20 9.04 -12.97
N PHE A 138 15.41 9.62 -12.89
CA PHE A 138 15.63 11.06 -13.04
C PHE A 138 15.70 11.52 -14.50
N GLU A 139 15.79 10.58 -15.44
CA GLU A 139 15.87 10.84 -16.88
C GLU A 139 14.52 11.30 -17.46
N ASN A 140 13.40 10.86 -16.87
CA ASN A 140 12.06 11.15 -17.37
C ASN A 140 11.08 11.52 -16.23
N THR A 141 10.52 12.73 -16.30
CA THR A 141 9.59 13.24 -15.28
C THR A 141 8.27 12.46 -15.21
N ASN A 142 7.73 11.98 -16.33
CA ASN A 142 6.50 11.17 -16.34
C ASN A 142 6.74 9.80 -15.68
N CYS A 143 7.92 9.24 -15.90
CA CYS A 143 8.39 8.02 -15.25
C CYS A 143 8.50 8.24 -13.73
N LEU A 144 9.15 9.33 -13.28
CA LEU A 144 9.22 9.67 -11.87
C LEU A 144 7.83 9.87 -11.23
N PHE A 145 6.92 10.54 -11.92
CA PHE A 145 5.53 10.70 -11.47
C PHE A 145 4.83 9.33 -11.34
N SER A 146 4.99 8.45 -12.34
CA SER A 146 4.46 7.09 -12.33
C SER A 146 4.94 6.31 -11.10
N PHE A 147 6.23 6.41 -10.78
CA PHE A 147 6.84 5.82 -9.60
C PHE A 147 6.27 6.40 -8.29
N VAL A 148 6.22 7.73 -8.15
CA VAL A 148 5.71 8.35 -6.92
C VAL A 148 4.27 7.91 -6.65
N PHE A 149 3.41 7.94 -7.67
CA PHE A 149 2.00 7.61 -7.48
C PHE A 149 1.78 6.12 -7.18
N SER A 150 2.50 5.22 -7.86
CA SER A 150 2.38 3.79 -7.60
C SER A 150 3.04 3.39 -6.27
N TYR A 151 4.28 3.79 -6.01
CA TYR A 151 5.04 3.33 -4.87
C TYR A 151 4.61 3.99 -3.55
N TYR A 152 4.47 5.32 -3.49
CA TYR A 152 4.09 6.01 -2.26
C TYR A 152 2.68 5.64 -1.83
N PHE A 153 1.69 5.79 -2.71
CA PHE A 153 0.30 5.49 -2.35
C PHE A 153 0.04 4.00 -2.20
N GLY A 154 0.74 3.12 -2.94
CA GLY A 154 0.67 1.67 -2.71
C GLY A 154 1.20 1.27 -1.32
N THR A 155 2.33 1.86 -0.91
CA THR A 155 2.92 1.64 0.42
C THR A 155 2.04 2.22 1.53
N ALA A 156 1.57 3.46 1.37
CA ALA A 156 0.67 4.09 2.31
C ALA A 156 -0.65 3.32 2.45
N SER A 157 -1.22 2.80 1.36
CA SER A 157 -2.40 1.94 1.39
C SER A 157 -2.18 0.70 2.25
N THR A 158 -1.04 0.03 2.08
CA THR A 158 -0.66 -1.14 2.87
C THR A 158 -0.50 -0.82 4.35
N LEU A 159 0.10 0.33 4.68
CA LEU A 159 0.21 0.81 6.05
C LEU A 159 -1.15 1.19 6.64
N TRP A 160 -2.05 1.79 5.88
CA TRP A 160 -3.41 2.09 6.34
C TRP A 160 -4.23 0.83 6.57
N TRP A 161 -4.04 -0.21 5.76
CA TRP A 161 -4.61 -1.52 6.03
C TRP A 161 -4.03 -2.14 7.31
N LEU A 162 -2.71 -2.01 7.55
CA LEU A 162 -2.11 -2.42 8.82
C LEU A 162 -2.69 -1.64 10.02
N MET A 163 -2.89 -0.32 9.89
CA MET A 163 -3.52 0.50 10.93
C MET A 163 -4.98 0.10 11.16
N PHE A 164 -5.71 -0.25 10.09
CA PHE A 164 -7.06 -0.81 10.19
C PHE A 164 -7.05 -2.11 11.00
N ALA A 165 -6.17 -3.07 10.66
CA ALA A 165 -6.05 -4.34 11.37
C ALA A 165 -5.67 -4.14 12.85
N PHE A 166 -4.70 -3.26 13.11
CA PHE A 166 -4.26 -2.92 14.46
C PHE A 166 -5.37 -2.29 15.31
N THR A 167 -6.05 -1.26 14.79
CA THR A 167 -7.14 -0.58 15.51
C THR A 167 -8.35 -1.48 15.70
N TRP A 168 -8.64 -2.36 14.74
CA TRP A 168 -9.65 -3.40 14.89
C TRP A 168 -9.29 -4.39 16.00
N TYR A 169 -8.05 -4.86 16.07
CA TYR A 169 -7.55 -5.68 17.17
C TYR A 169 -7.67 -4.96 18.53
N LEU A 170 -7.30 -3.68 18.63
CA LEU A 170 -7.43 -2.91 19.86
C LEU A 170 -8.88 -2.81 20.34
N SER A 171 -9.81 -2.56 19.41
CA SER A 171 -11.24 -2.50 19.72
C SER A 171 -11.77 -3.87 20.16
N ALA A 172 -11.46 -4.93 19.43
CA ALA A 172 -11.97 -6.28 19.67
C ALA A 172 -11.35 -7.00 20.89
N SER A 173 -10.06 -6.79 21.16
CA SER A 173 -9.31 -7.53 22.19
C SER A 173 -9.00 -6.69 23.41
N ARG A 174 -8.57 -5.45 23.19
CA ARG A 174 -8.18 -4.53 24.27
C ARG A 174 -9.33 -3.65 24.73
N LYS A 175 -10.51 -3.78 24.13
CA LYS A 175 -11.76 -3.06 24.45
C LYS A 175 -11.59 -1.54 24.36
N TRP A 176 -10.73 -1.08 23.45
CA TRP A 176 -10.58 0.35 23.20
C TRP A 176 -11.86 0.89 22.55
N VAL A 177 -12.39 1.97 23.13
CA VAL A 177 -13.49 2.71 22.53
C VAL A 177 -12.96 3.59 21.39
N PRO A 178 -13.76 3.87 20.34
CA PRO A 178 -13.32 4.66 19.20
C PRO A 178 -12.75 6.03 19.58
N GLU A 179 -13.25 6.66 20.66
CA GLU A 179 -12.79 7.93 21.19
C GLU A 179 -11.34 7.86 21.70
N GLY A 180 -10.98 6.74 22.33
CA GLY A 180 -9.61 6.51 22.81
C GLY A 180 -8.63 6.29 21.67
N ILE A 181 -9.06 5.65 20.57
CA ILE A 181 -8.25 5.51 19.36
C ILE A 181 -8.09 6.86 18.66
N ASP A 182 -9.15 7.66 18.58
CA ASP A 182 -9.14 8.97 17.94
C ASP A 182 -8.21 9.96 18.66
N ALA A 183 -8.12 9.88 19.99
CA ALA A 183 -7.15 10.64 20.79
C ALA A 183 -5.68 10.35 20.43
N CYS A 184 -5.39 9.17 19.87
CA CYS A 184 -4.07 8.79 19.39
C CYS A 184 -3.94 8.83 17.86
N SER A 185 -4.91 9.40 17.14
CA SER A 185 -4.96 9.36 15.67
C SER A 185 -3.73 9.97 15.00
N SER A 186 -3.13 11.02 15.57
CA SER A 186 -1.89 11.63 15.07
C SER A 186 -0.74 10.63 14.92
N TYR A 187 -0.62 9.65 15.84
CA TYR A 187 0.40 8.61 15.74
C TYR A 187 0.13 7.64 14.59
N LEU A 188 -1.13 7.23 14.40
CA LEU A 188 -1.52 6.36 13.29
C LEU A 188 -1.21 7.04 11.94
N HIS A 189 -1.52 8.33 11.84
CA HIS A 189 -1.22 9.15 10.68
C HIS A 189 0.28 9.28 10.41
N LEU A 190 1.06 9.58 11.46
CA LEU A 190 2.52 9.70 11.35
C LEU A 190 3.15 8.37 10.91
N VAL A 191 2.73 7.25 11.47
CA VAL A 191 3.23 5.92 11.09
C VAL A 191 2.88 5.61 9.64
N ALA A 192 1.62 5.78 9.23
CA ALA A 192 1.20 5.40 7.89
C ALA A 192 1.79 6.31 6.79
N TRP A 193 1.67 7.64 6.94
CA TRP A 193 2.17 8.57 5.93
C TRP A 193 3.69 8.76 6.03
N GLY A 194 4.22 8.87 7.23
CA GLY A 194 5.65 9.09 7.45
C GLY A 194 6.50 7.91 7.01
N THR A 195 6.09 6.67 7.30
CA THR A 195 6.83 5.48 6.86
C THR A 195 6.78 5.32 5.34
N ALA A 196 5.61 5.55 4.72
CA ALA A 196 5.51 5.54 3.26
C ALA A 196 6.43 6.58 2.62
N ALA A 197 6.43 7.82 3.13
CA ALA A 197 7.27 8.90 2.63
C ALA A 197 8.76 8.56 2.78
N LEU A 198 9.16 8.04 3.96
CA LEU A 198 10.54 7.63 4.22
C LEU A 198 10.99 6.53 3.24
N MET A 199 10.17 5.49 3.04
CA MET A 199 10.46 4.43 2.07
C MET A 199 10.61 4.99 0.64
N THR A 200 9.70 5.87 0.22
CA THR A 200 9.80 6.53 -1.10
C THR A 200 11.08 7.36 -1.24
N ILE A 201 11.44 8.15 -0.23
CA ILE A 201 12.67 8.96 -0.25
C ILE A 201 13.90 8.07 -0.35
N VAL A 202 13.96 6.97 0.41
CA VAL A 202 15.09 6.03 0.36
C VAL A 202 15.25 5.47 -1.06
N VAL A 203 14.16 5.04 -1.71
CA VAL A 203 14.22 4.55 -3.10
C VAL A 203 14.71 5.62 -4.06
N LEU A 204 14.21 6.85 -3.96
CA LEU A 204 14.66 7.98 -4.79
C LEU A 204 16.16 8.26 -4.62
N VAL A 205 16.66 8.22 -3.39
CA VAL A 205 18.09 8.40 -3.10
C VAL A 205 18.93 7.29 -3.71
N THR A 206 18.44 6.05 -3.75
CA THR A 206 19.16 4.93 -4.38
C THR A 206 19.21 5.00 -5.91
N GLN A 207 18.42 5.87 -6.55
CA GLN A 207 18.35 6.01 -8.02
C GLN A 207 17.98 4.70 -8.73
N LYS A 208 17.26 3.79 -8.06
CA LYS A 208 16.86 2.46 -8.58
C LYS A 208 15.45 2.45 -9.17
N VAL A 209 14.99 3.59 -9.66
CA VAL A 209 13.68 3.72 -10.32
C VAL A 209 13.85 3.40 -11.79
N ASP A 210 13.12 2.43 -12.30
CA ASP A 210 13.21 1.93 -13.66
C ASP A 210 11.81 1.70 -14.27
N ALA A 211 11.73 1.71 -15.59
CA ALA A 211 10.49 1.47 -16.32
C ALA A 211 10.27 -0.03 -16.58
N SER A 212 9.02 -0.47 -16.44
CA SER A 212 8.62 -1.82 -16.87
C SER A 212 8.47 -1.89 -18.39
N GLU A 213 9.12 -2.85 -19.05
CA GLU A 213 8.96 -3.06 -20.50
C GLU A 213 7.51 -3.41 -20.86
N LEU A 214 6.86 -4.27 -20.06
CA LEU A 214 5.49 -4.72 -20.30
C LEU A 214 4.47 -3.59 -20.16
N SER A 215 4.51 -2.91 -19.02
CA SER A 215 3.44 -1.98 -18.63
C SER A 215 3.79 -0.54 -18.96
N GLY A 216 5.06 -0.16 -19.10
CA GLY A 216 5.51 1.23 -19.23
C GLY A 216 5.23 2.09 -17.98
N ILE A 217 4.95 1.46 -16.84
CA ILE A 217 4.87 2.11 -15.52
C ILE A 217 6.26 2.03 -14.90
N CYS A 218 6.70 3.11 -14.26
CA CYS A 218 7.97 3.12 -13.55
C CYS A 218 7.77 2.72 -12.09
N SER A 219 8.66 1.86 -11.63
CA SER A 219 8.66 1.32 -10.26
C SER A 219 10.12 1.12 -9.80
N VAL A 220 10.30 0.45 -8.68
CA VAL A 220 11.62 0.01 -8.22
C VAL A 220 11.76 -1.50 -8.42
N GLY A 221 12.85 -1.90 -9.08
CA GLY A 221 13.21 -3.31 -9.25
C GLY A 221 12.53 -4.02 -10.42
N ASN A 222 12.15 -3.31 -11.49
CA ASN A 222 11.71 -3.99 -12.71
C ASN A 222 12.86 -4.73 -13.40
N THR A 223 14.07 -4.18 -13.31
CA THR A 223 15.30 -4.68 -13.94
C THR A 223 16.35 -5.09 -12.91
N ASP A 224 16.30 -4.56 -11.68
CA ASP A 224 17.25 -4.88 -10.59
C ASP A 224 16.62 -5.84 -9.55
N PRO A 225 17.14 -7.09 -9.42
CA PRO A 225 16.55 -8.08 -8.51
C PRO A 225 16.79 -7.73 -7.03
N HIS A 226 17.88 -7.03 -6.70
CA HIS A 226 18.16 -6.63 -5.33
C HIS A 226 17.23 -5.50 -4.88
N ALA A 227 16.99 -4.54 -5.76
CA ALA A 227 16.03 -3.45 -5.51
C ALA A 227 14.61 -3.99 -5.34
N LEU A 228 14.18 -4.95 -6.18
CA LEU A 228 12.88 -5.60 -6.07
C LEU A 228 12.71 -6.30 -4.71
N LEU A 229 13.72 -7.06 -4.29
CA LEU A 229 13.71 -7.77 -3.02
C LEU A 229 13.64 -6.80 -1.83
N ALA A 230 14.52 -5.80 -1.80
CA ALA A 230 14.71 -4.92 -0.66
C ALA A 230 13.58 -3.89 -0.49
N PHE A 231 13.10 -3.31 -1.58
CA PHE A 231 12.16 -2.18 -1.53
C PHE A 231 10.71 -2.55 -1.79
N THR A 232 10.45 -3.73 -2.37
CA THR A 232 9.09 -4.17 -2.69
C THR A 232 8.72 -5.44 -1.93
N LEU A 233 9.46 -6.54 -2.13
CA LEU A 233 9.08 -7.85 -1.61
C LEU A 233 9.14 -7.91 -0.08
N ILE A 234 10.29 -7.61 0.53
CA ILE A 234 10.47 -7.68 1.99
C ILE A 234 9.47 -6.74 2.72
N PRO A 235 9.36 -5.44 2.37
CA PRO A 235 8.42 -4.55 3.06
C PRO A 235 6.97 -4.99 2.92
N ARG A 236 6.52 -5.34 1.70
CA ARG A 236 5.16 -5.80 1.46
C ARG A 236 4.84 -7.07 2.24
N SER A 237 5.72 -8.07 2.19
CA SER A 237 5.53 -9.33 2.92
C SER A 237 5.46 -9.11 4.44
N LEU A 238 6.35 -8.28 5.00
CA LEU A 238 6.35 -7.98 6.45
C LEU A 238 5.07 -7.27 6.88
N LEU A 239 4.63 -6.24 6.14
CA LEU A 239 3.41 -5.49 6.47
C LEU A 239 2.15 -6.36 6.35
N VAL A 240 2.04 -7.16 5.29
CA VAL A 240 0.90 -8.08 5.09
C VAL A 240 0.88 -9.16 6.17
N PHE A 241 2.04 -9.73 6.51
CA PHE A 241 2.16 -10.73 7.58
C PHE A 241 1.71 -10.16 8.92
N LEU A 242 2.26 -9.01 9.33
CA LEU A 242 1.93 -8.37 10.61
C LEU A 242 0.44 -8.00 10.69
N GLY A 243 -0.12 -7.42 9.62
CA GLY A 243 -1.54 -7.09 9.59
C GLY A 243 -2.42 -8.33 9.64
N THR A 244 -2.02 -9.43 8.98
CA THR A 244 -2.73 -10.71 9.05
C THR A 244 -2.72 -11.28 10.48
N CYS A 245 -1.61 -11.16 11.21
CA CYS A 245 -1.56 -11.54 12.63
C CYS A 245 -2.57 -10.74 13.46
N PHE A 246 -2.67 -9.42 13.26
CA PHE A 246 -3.66 -8.59 13.95
C PHE A 246 -5.09 -8.94 13.56
N VAL A 247 -5.36 -9.23 12.28
CA VAL A 247 -6.67 -9.69 11.80
C VAL A 247 -7.08 -10.98 12.49
N ILE A 248 -6.19 -11.98 12.54
CA ILE A 248 -6.47 -13.26 13.20
C ILE A 248 -6.74 -13.05 14.70
N ALA A 249 -5.91 -12.26 15.37
CA ALA A 249 -6.09 -11.96 16.80
C ALA A 249 -7.39 -11.19 17.08
N GLY A 250 -7.73 -10.20 16.24
CA GLY A 250 -8.96 -9.42 16.34
C GLY A 250 -10.20 -10.29 16.11
N PHE A 251 -10.18 -11.11 15.07
CA PHE A 251 -11.28 -12.02 14.75
C PHE A 251 -11.50 -13.08 15.83
N ALA A 252 -10.43 -13.72 16.32
CA ALA A 252 -10.49 -14.68 17.43
C ALA A 252 -11.07 -14.05 18.71
N SER A 253 -10.72 -12.79 19.00
CA SER A 253 -11.29 -12.06 20.14
C SER A 253 -12.78 -11.79 19.97
N MET A 254 -13.22 -11.35 18.78
CA MET A 254 -14.65 -11.13 18.53
C MET A 254 -15.46 -12.43 18.61
N CYS A 255 -14.94 -13.56 18.13
CA CYS A 255 -15.58 -14.87 18.29
C CYS A 255 -15.79 -15.23 19.77
N ARG A 256 -14.76 -15.03 20.61
CA ARG A 256 -14.86 -15.29 22.05
C ARG A 256 -15.93 -14.45 22.73
N GLU A 257 -16.01 -13.15 22.39
CA GLU A 257 -17.03 -12.25 22.94
C GLU A 257 -18.43 -12.58 22.42
N ARG A 258 -18.58 -12.93 21.14
CA ARG A 258 -19.85 -13.43 20.58
C ARG A 258 -20.36 -14.64 21.34
N ASP A 259 -19.50 -15.63 21.56
CA ASP A 259 -19.86 -16.86 22.27
C ASP A 259 -20.19 -16.59 23.74
N SER A 260 -19.58 -15.57 24.34
CA SER A 260 -19.95 -15.05 25.67
C SER A 260 -21.35 -14.43 25.68
N PHE A 261 -21.67 -13.56 24.73
CA PHE A 261 -23.01 -12.95 24.61
C PHE A 261 -24.10 -13.97 24.32
N ARG A 262 -23.80 -14.94 23.45
CA ARG A 262 -24.73 -16.03 23.12
C ARG A 262 -25.08 -16.87 24.34
N ARG A 263 -24.08 -17.18 25.18
CA ARG A 263 -24.30 -17.90 26.46
C ARG A 263 -25.15 -17.10 27.46
N ARG A 264 -25.14 -15.77 27.38
CA ARG A 264 -25.98 -14.87 28.20
C ARG A 264 -27.38 -14.63 27.61
N GLY A 265 -27.72 -15.24 26.49
CA GLY A 265 -29.01 -15.04 25.81
C GLY A 265 -29.18 -13.65 25.17
N THR A 266 -28.09 -12.93 24.91
CA THR A 266 -28.12 -11.60 24.25
C THR A 266 -28.15 -11.74 22.72
N ASP A 267 -28.92 -10.90 22.01
CA ASP A 267 -28.91 -10.87 20.55
C ASP A 267 -27.54 -10.42 19.99
N THR A 268 -26.90 -11.30 19.20
CA THR A 268 -25.60 -11.05 18.57
C THR A 268 -25.70 -10.56 17.13
N SER A 269 -26.91 -10.38 16.57
CA SER A 269 -27.13 -10.10 15.15
C SER A 269 -26.33 -8.90 14.61
N LYS A 270 -26.16 -7.84 15.41
CA LYS A 270 -25.34 -6.66 15.04
C LYS A 270 -23.85 -6.98 15.02
N LEU A 271 -23.38 -7.75 16.01
CA LEU A 271 -22.00 -8.16 16.14
C LEU A 271 -21.62 -9.13 15.01
N ASP A 272 -22.51 -10.06 14.66
CA ASP A 272 -22.31 -10.99 13.54
C ASP A 272 -22.19 -10.26 12.19
N LYS A 273 -23.03 -9.25 11.93
CA LYS A 273 -22.94 -8.40 10.74
C LYS A 273 -21.62 -7.61 10.69
N LEU A 274 -21.18 -7.09 11.84
CA LEU A 274 -19.91 -6.37 11.95
C LEU A 274 -18.72 -7.30 11.70
N MET A 275 -18.70 -8.47 12.33
CA MET A 275 -17.66 -9.50 12.15
C MET A 275 -17.56 -9.92 10.68
N PHE A 276 -18.68 -10.22 10.04
CA PHE A 276 -18.70 -10.60 8.63
C PHE A 276 -18.15 -9.48 7.74
N LYS A 277 -18.59 -8.24 7.95
CA LYS A 277 -18.14 -7.09 7.16
C LYS A 277 -16.64 -6.85 7.30
N MET A 278 -16.12 -6.84 8.52
CA MET A 278 -14.70 -6.64 8.82
C MET A 278 -13.85 -7.79 8.25
N GLY A 279 -14.29 -9.04 8.45
CA GLY A 279 -13.61 -10.23 7.95
C GLY A 279 -13.57 -10.29 6.43
N LEU A 280 -14.70 -10.01 5.75
CA LEU A 280 -14.76 -9.97 4.29
C LEU A 280 -13.83 -8.91 3.70
N PHE A 281 -13.80 -7.70 4.28
CA PHE A 281 -12.86 -6.66 3.85
C PHE A 281 -11.40 -7.10 3.99
N CYS A 282 -11.04 -7.74 5.10
CA CYS A 282 -9.68 -8.26 5.28
C CYS A 282 -9.33 -9.35 4.28
N LEU A 283 -10.24 -10.28 3.99
CA LEU A 283 -10.04 -11.33 3.00
C LEU A 283 -9.85 -10.75 1.59
N LEU A 284 -10.67 -9.77 1.21
CA LEU A 284 -10.58 -9.07 -0.07
C LEU A 284 -9.29 -8.25 -0.23
N TYR A 285 -8.61 -7.91 0.88
CA TYR A 285 -7.29 -7.30 0.86
C TYR A 285 -6.16 -8.33 0.82
N ILE A 286 -6.20 -9.34 1.71
CA ILE A 286 -5.15 -10.34 1.86
C ILE A 286 -4.99 -11.18 0.60
N PHE A 287 -6.09 -11.57 -0.05
CA PHE A 287 -6.04 -12.41 -1.25
C PHE A 287 -5.27 -11.76 -2.41
N PRO A 288 -5.58 -10.52 -2.84
CA PRO A 288 -4.77 -9.83 -3.85
C PRO A 288 -3.32 -9.58 -3.38
N ALA A 289 -3.12 -9.21 -2.12
CA ALA A 289 -1.78 -8.92 -1.60
C ALA A 289 -0.86 -10.15 -1.58
N VAL A 290 -1.37 -11.32 -1.18
CA VAL A 290 -0.63 -12.59 -1.24
C VAL A 290 -0.35 -12.97 -2.69
N THR A 291 -1.32 -12.79 -3.59
CA THR A 291 -1.13 -13.07 -5.02
C THR A 291 -0.03 -12.19 -5.62
N GLN A 292 -0.01 -10.89 -5.31
CA GLN A 292 1.08 -9.99 -5.71
C GLN A 292 2.44 -10.46 -5.20
N ILE A 293 2.54 -10.84 -3.91
CA ILE A 293 3.78 -11.38 -3.34
C ILE A 293 4.26 -12.60 -4.13
N LEU A 294 3.37 -13.52 -4.50
CA LEU A 294 3.72 -14.69 -5.31
C LEU A 294 4.18 -14.30 -6.72
N CYS A 295 3.51 -13.35 -7.37
CA CYS A 295 3.92 -12.79 -8.65
C CYS A 295 5.29 -12.10 -8.56
N ASP A 296 5.56 -11.35 -7.50
CA ASP A 296 6.84 -10.68 -7.28
C ASP A 296 7.97 -11.66 -6.98
N VAL A 297 7.70 -12.78 -6.29
CA VAL A 297 8.67 -13.89 -6.12
C VAL A 297 9.01 -14.51 -7.47
N TYR A 298 8.02 -14.71 -8.33
CA TYR A 298 8.25 -15.16 -9.71
C TYR A 298 9.10 -14.15 -10.48
N ALA A 299 8.73 -12.87 -10.46
CA ALA A 299 9.49 -11.80 -11.11
C ALA A 299 10.92 -11.72 -10.58
N PHE A 300 11.14 -11.82 -9.27
CA PHE A 300 12.46 -11.86 -8.65
C PHE A 300 13.31 -13.01 -9.19
N ASN A 301 12.76 -14.22 -9.27
CA ASN A 301 13.50 -15.38 -9.80
C ASN A 301 13.85 -15.21 -11.28
N THR A 302 12.95 -14.61 -12.06
CA THR A 302 13.20 -14.28 -13.47
C THR A 302 14.30 -13.23 -13.60
N VAL A 303 14.15 -12.07 -12.97
CA VAL A 303 15.10 -10.95 -13.04
C VAL A 303 16.45 -11.36 -12.48
N LYS A 304 16.52 -12.18 -11.42
CA LYS A 304 17.77 -12.71 -10.88
C LYS A 304 18.57 -13.52 -11.90
N ARG A 305 17.91 -14.24 -12.81
CA ARG A 305 18.56 -14.98 -13.90
C ARG A 305 18.94 -14.07 -15.07
N TRP A 306 18.05 -13.14 -15.43
CA TRP A 306 18.19 -12.22 -16.55
C TRP A 306 19.23 -11.11 -16.30
N TYR A 307 19.32 -10.59 -15.09
CA TYR A 307 20.18 -9.46 -14.75
C TYR A 307 21.66 -9.71 -15.12
N PRO A 308 22.34 -10.79 -14.66
CA PRO A 308 23.75 -10.98 -14.97
C PRO A 308 24.04 -11.33 -16.44
N THR A 309 23.11 -12.01 -17.13
CA THR A 309 23.36 -12.51 -18.51
C THR A 309 22.85 -11.57 -19.60
N THR A 310 21.98 -10.61 -19.28
CA THR A 310 21.36 -9.72 -20.27
C THR A 310 21.59 -8.24 -19.94
N ILE A 311 21.23 -7.78 -18.74
CA ILE A 311 21.29 -6.35 -18.37
C ILE A 311 22.71 -5.94 -17.96
N ALA A 312 23.36 -6.70 -17.08
CA ALA A 312 24.70 -6.44 -16.57
C ALA A 312 25.76 -7.35 -17.22
N CYS A 313 25.52 -7.83 -18.45
CA CYS A 313 26.40 -8.81 -19.09
C CYS A 313 27.79 -8.25 -19.45
N LYS A 314 27.94 -6.92 -19.60
CA LYS A 314 29.25 -6.25 -19.72
C LYS A 314 30.16 -6.57 -18.55
N ARG A 315 29.64 -6.64 -17.32
CA ARG A 315 30.41 -7.02 -16.11
C ARG A 315 30.99 -8.44 -16.18
N SER A 316 30.39 -9.28 -17.01
CA SER A 316 30.84 -10.66 -17.21
C SER A 316 31.70 -10.83 -18.46
N GLY A 317 32.12 -9.75 -19.14
CA GLY A 317 32.95 -9.84 -20.36
C GLY A 317 32.21 -9.52 -21.66
N GLY A 318 30.98 -9.00 -21.60
CA GLY A 318 30.26 -8.52 -22.78
C GLY A 318 29.94 -9.58 -23.83
N VAL A 319 29.65 -9.12 -25.04
CA VAL A 319 29.45 -9.99 -26.22
C VAL A 319 30.77 -10.68 -26.60
N GLU A 320 31.89 -10.01 -26.41
CA GLU A 320 33.23 -10.47 -26.75
C GLU A 320 33.63 -11.72 -25.95
N GLY A 321 33.27 -11.75 -24.66
CA GLY A 321 33.46 -12.91 -23.79
C GLY A 321 32.42 -14.01 -23.99
N GLY A 322 31.43 -13.80 -24.86
CA GLY A 322 30.36 -14.77 -25.09
C GLY A 322 29.54 -15.03 -23.82
N HIS A 323 29.38 -14.04 -22.94
CA HIS A 323 28.63 -14.17 -21.68
C HIS A 323 27.23 -13.54 -21.74
N CYS A 324 26.98 -12.68 -22.74
CA CYS A 324 25.66 -12.11 -23.00
C CYS A 324 24.74 -13.14 -23.67
N HIS A 325 23.71 -13.61 -22.94
CA HIS A 325 22.70 -14.54 -23.44
C HIS A 325 21.33 -14.19 -22.88
N ARG A 326 20.27 -14.56 -23.60
CA ARG A 326 18.90 -14.45 -23.10
C ARG A 326 18.47 -15.75 -22.44
N PRO A 327 18.08 -15.75 -21.15
CA PRO A 327 17.40 -16.88 -20.54
C PRO A 327 16.01 -17.09 -21.18
N HIS A 328 15.30 -18.11 -20.69
CA HIS A 328 13.91 -18.34 -21.07
C HIS A 328 13.05 -17.09 -20.79
N LEU A 329 12.18 -16.75 -21.76
CA LEU A 329 11.25 -15.63 -21.66
C LEU A 329 10.29 -15.83 -20.48
N PRO A 330 9.94 -14.77 -19.73
CA PRO A 330 8.94 -14.90 -18.68
C PRO A 330 7.55 -15.17 -19.24
N GLN A 331 6.69 -15.74 -18.40
CA GLN A 331 5.28 -15.89 -18.68
C GLN A 331 4.58 -14.55 -18.42
N ALA A 332 4.14 -13.86 -19.48
CA ALA A 332 3.50 -12.55 -19.37
C ALA A 332 2.22 -12.59 -18.53
N GLU A 333 1.48 -13.69 -18.57
CA GLU A 333 0.24 -13.90 -17.81
C GLU A 333 0.41 -13.64 -16.30
N ILE A 334 1.56 -14.02 -15.73
CA ILE A 334 1.86 -13.81 -14.30
C ILE A 334 2.06 -12.32 -14.00
N TYR A 335 2.65 -11.56 -14.93
CA TYR A 335 2.80 -10.12 -14.79
C TYR A 335 1.46 -9.39 -14.99
N HIS A 336 0.61 -9.84 -15.92
CA HIS A 336 -0.77 -9.31 -16.05
C HIS A 336 -1.60 -9.58 -14.80
N LEU A 337 -1.48 -10.76 -14.20
CA LEU A 337 -2.11 -11.10 -12.93
C LEU A 337 -1.64 -10.15 -11.81
N ASN A 338 -0.35 -9.84 -11.75
CA ASN A 338 0.18 -8.88 -10.78
C ASN A 338 -0.47 -7.49 -10.94
N LEU A 339 -0.56 -6.99 -12.19
CA LEU A 339 -1.21 -5.71 -12.49
C LEU A 339 -2.68 -5.72 -12.06
N MET A 340 -3.43 -6.77 -12.38
CA MET A 340 -4.83 -6.91 -12.00
C MET A 340 -5.01 -6.94 -10.48
N MET A 341 -4.24 -7.78 -9.77
CA MET A 341 -4.34 -7.90 -8.32
C MET A 341 -3.90 -6.62 -7.60
N SER A 342 -3.01 -5.82 -8.20
CA SER A 342 -2.62 -4.51 -7.69
C SER A 342 -3.77 -3.49 -7.64
N LEU A 343 -4.79 -3.68 -8.47
CA LEU A 343 -5.95 -2.78 -8.58
C LEU A 343 -7.23 -3.38 -7.96
N ALA A 344 -7.20 -4.63 -7.51
CA ALA A 344 -8.39 -5.31 -6.99
C ALA A 344 -8.86 -4.72 -5.63
N VAL A 345 -7.95 -4.13 -4.86
CA VAL A 345 -8.19 -3.75 -3.47
C VAL A 345 -9.02 -2.48 -3.34
N GLY A 346 -8.87 -1.47 -4.21
CA GLY A 346 -9.63 -0.22 -4.07
C GLY A 346 -11.13 -0.42 -4.27
N ALA A 347 -11.53 -1.33 -5.16
CA ALA A 347 -12.92 -1.76 -5.32
C ALA A 347 -13.54 -2.33 -4.02
N SER A 348 -12.75 -3.01 -3.18
CA SER A 348 -13.23 -3.55 -1.90
C SER A 348 -13.67 -2.45 -0.93
N CYS A 349 -13.14 -1.23 -1.04
CA CYS A 349 -13.52 -0.10 -0.21
C CYS A 349 -14.98 0.33 -0.46
N ALA A 350 -15.53 0.08 -1.65
CA ALA A 350 -16.90 0.43 -2.01
C ALA A 350 -17.93 -0.26 -1.09
N MET A 351 -17.64 -1.46 -0.57
CA MET A 351 -18.55 -2.18 0.34
C MET A 351 -18.87 -1.39 1.64
N TRP A 352 -18.03 -0.42 2.00
CA TRP A 352 -18.23 0.42 3.18
C TRP A 352 -19.22 1.55 2.96
N VAL A 353 -19.34 1.98 1.71
CA VAL A 353 -20.19 3.09 1.30
C VAL A 353 -21.44 2.64 0.57
N LEU A 354 -21.51 1.43 0.01
CA LEU A 354 -22.70 0.94 -0.67
C LEU A 354 -23.82 0.63 0.34
N SER A 355 -24.74 1.59 0.53
CA SER A 355 -25.92 1.44 1.38
C SER A 355 -27.10 2.24 0.83
N PRO A 356 -28.36 1.90 1.16
CA PRO A 356 -29.52 2.71 0.74
C PRO A 356 -29.42 4.17 1.22
N LYS A 357 -28.75 4.41 2.35
CA LYS A 357 -28.49 5.77 2.87
C LYS A 357 -27.60 6.59 1.94
N THR A 358 -26.68 5.92 1.27
CA THR A 358 -25.75 6.55 0.32
C THR A 358 -26.50 7.08 -0.89
N LEU A 359 -27.45 6.32 -1.44
CA LEU A 359 -28.30 6.79 -2.54
C LEU A 359 -29.09 8.05 -2.15
N LEU A 360 -29.62 8.09 -0.93
CA LEU A 360 -30.32 9.28 -0.41
C LEU A 360 -29.38 10.48 -0.20
N SER A 361 -28.16 10.24 0.31
CA SER A 361 -27.14 11.29 0.48
C SER A 361 -26.70 11.86 -0.86
N TRP A 362 -26.45 11.02 -1.87
CA TRP A 362 -26.12 11.45 -3.23
C TRP A 362 -27.30 12.14 -3.92
N HIS A 363 -28.53 11.64 -3.77
CA HIS A 363 -29.73 12.33 -4.26
C HIS A 363 -29.85 13.74 -3.65
N ARG A 364 -29.59 13.91 -2.35
CA ARG A 364 -29.63 15.24 -1.72
C ARG A 364 -28.55 16.18 -2.28
N VAL A 365 -27.33 15.69 -2.48
CA VAL A 365 -26.23 16.48 -3.04
C VAL A 365 -26.51 16.88 -4.49
N LEU A 366 -26.99 15.95 -5.31
CA LEU A 366 -27.28 16.18 -6.74
C LEU A 366 -28.53 17.05 -6.95
N CYS A 367 -29.59 16.87 -6.15
CA CYS A 367 -30.84 17.62 -6.30
C CYS A 367 -30.89 18.95 -5.55
N CYS A 368 -30.13 19.14 -4.46
CA CYS A 368 -30.24 20.32 -3.60
C CYS A 368 -28.91 21.05 -3.33
N GLY A 369 -27.80 20.58 -3.90
CA GLY A 369 -26.45 21.11 -3.66
C GLY A 369 -25.93 20.79 -2.25
N MET A 370 -24.61 20.93 -2.05
CA MET A 370 -23.95 20.69 -0.75
C MET A 370 -24.40 21.63 0.38
N CYS A 371 -25.25 22.64 0.10
CA CYS A 371 -25.63 23.70 1.02
C CYS A 371 -26.79 23.35 1.98
N ARG A 372 -27.37 22.14 1.92
CA ARG A 372 -28.36 21.69 2.92
C ARG A 372 -27.80 20.55 3.75
N SER A 373 -27.35 20.87 4.96
CA SER A 373 -27.09 19.91 6.03
C SER A 373 -28.23 18.90 6.09
N ALA A 374 -27.91 17.62 6.28
CA ALA A 374 -28.93 16.62 6.55
C ALA A 374 -29.90 17.16 7.62
N PRO A 375 -31.22 16.95 7.48
CA PRO A 375 -32.09 17.20 8.62
C PRO A 375 -31.51 16.35 9.74
N GLN A 376 -30.97 17.01 10.78
CA GLN A 376 -30.84 16.36 12.07
C GLN A 376 -32.21 15.73 12.27
N LYS A 377 -32.27 14.41 12.47
CA LYS A 377 -33.43 13.85 13.14
C LYS A 377 -33.63 14.78 14.31
N ALA A 378 -34.73 15.54 14.32
CA ALA A 378 -35.12 16.29 15.49
C ALA A 378 -35.02 15.25 16.59
N SER A 379 -34.10 15.45 17.54
CA SER A 379 -34.29 14.88 18.85
C SER A 379 -35.64 15.43 19.23
N ALA A 380 -36.69 14.63 19.00
CA ALA A 380 -37.94 14.86 19.65
C ALA A 380 -37.53 14.82 21.12
N SER A 381 -37.41 16.02 21.69
CA SER A 381 -37.46 16.25 23.12
C SER A 381 -38.86 15.83 23.54
N VAL A 382 -39.11 14.53 23.49
CA VAL A 382 -40.13 13.93 24.31
C VAL A 382 -39.49 13.96 25.68
N ALA A 383 -39.83 15.00 26.44
CA ALA A 383 -39.88 14.90 27.88
C ALA A 383 -40.84 13.76 28.22
N ALA A 384 -40.36 12.53 28.09
CA ALA A 384 -40.95 11.35 28.67
C ALA A 384 -40.05 11.05 29.86
N THR A 385 -40.50 11.48 31.02
CA THR A 385 -40.17 10.92 32.32
C THR A 385 -40.29 9.40 32.21
N ARG A 386 -39.20 8.72 31.87
CA ARG A 386 -39.07 7.28 32.08
C ARG A 386 -38.69 7.10 33.56
N PRO A 387 -39.46 6.34 34.34
CA PRO A 387 -39.07 6.00 35.70
C PRO A 387 -37.75 5.25 35.66
N LEU A 388 -36.84 5.62 36.55
CA LEU A 388 -35.70 4.80 36.91
C LEU A 388 -36.25 3.43 37.34
N LEU A 389 -35.82 2.36 36.66
CA LEU A 389 -35.95 1.01 37.18
C LEU A 389 -35.08 0.94 38.43
N GLU A 390 -35.74 1.05 39.58
CA GLU A 390 -35.20 0.80 40.90
C GLU A 390 -34.73 -0.67 40.98
N PRO A 391 -33.56 -0.97 41.56
CA PRO A 391 -33.19 -2.35 41.83
C PRO A 391 -34.17 -2.94 42.86
N PRO A 392 -34.50 -4.25 42.79
CA PRO A 392 -35.46 -4.85 43.69
C PRO A 392 -35.01 -4.68 45.15
N THR A 393 -35.81 -3.94 45.90
CA THR A 393 -35.69 -3.73 47.34
C THR A 393 -35.89 -5.07 48.03
N ALA A 394 -34.84 -5.61 48.66
CA ALA A 394 -35.01 -6.69 49.62
C ALA A 394 -35.87 -6.20 50.80
N PRO A 395 -36.76 -7.04 51.36
CA PRO A 395 -37.51 -6.67 52.55
C PRO A 395 -36.56 -6.39 53.72
N PRO A 396 -36.89 -5.42 54.61
CA PRO A 396 -36.02 -5.02 55.69
C PRO A 396 -35.79 -6.18 56.68
N PRO A 397 -34.56 -6.35 57.21
CA PRO A 397 -34.33 -7.30 58.29
C PRO A 397 -35.01 -6.82 59.57
N HIS A 398 -35.55 -7.77 60.34
CA HIS A 398 -36.10 -7.55 61.67
C HIS A 398 -35.09 -6.84 62.59
N PRO A 399 -35.56 -6.00 63.54
CA PRO A 399 -34.67 -5.24 64.40
C PRO A 399 -33.84 -6.18 65.30
N PRO A 400 -32.51 -5.97 65.41
CA PRO A 400 -31.72 -6.66 66.41
C PRO A 400 -32.01 -6.06 67.79
N SER A 401 -32.48 -6.92 68.70
CA SER A 401 -32.32 -6.68 70.12
C SER A 401 -30.82 -6.76 70.47
N HIS A 402 -30.42 -5.91 71.42
CA HIS A 402 -29.11 -5.80 72.07
C HIS A 402 -28.17 -4.69 71.59
N TYR A 403 -28.07 -3.74 72.51
CA TYR A 403 -27.22 -2.57 72.60
C TYR A 403 -25.83 -2.99 73.12
N VAL A 404 -24.73 -2.64 72.45
CA VAL A 404 -23.38 -2.50 73.05
C VAL A 404 -22.59 -1.43 72.26
N PRO A 405 -21.92 -0.46 72.91
CA PRO A 405 -21.34 0.70 72.22
C PRO A 405 -19.86 0.55 71.83
N MET A 406 -19.54 1.18 70.69
CA MET A 406 -18.37 2.01 70.34
C MET A 406 -16.94 1.50 70.57
N SER A 407 -16.15 1.43 69.48
CA SER A 407 -14.75 1.90 69.50
C SER A 407 -14.31 2.41 68.13
N THR A 408 -13.57 3.50 68.17
CA THR A 408 -13.03 4.30 67.09
C THR A 408 -11.68 3.77 66.64
N HIS A 409 -11.40 3.74 65.33
CA HIS A 409 -10.03 3.95 64.85
C HIS A 409 -10.00 4.44 63.40
N SER A 410 -9.25 5.52 63.22
CA SER A 410 -8.94 6.20 61.96
C SER A 410 -7.69 5.59 61.31
N GLN A 411 -7.64 5.58 59.97
CA GLN A 411 -6.57 6.18 59.12
C GLN A 411 -6.39 5.48 57.74
N ASN A 412 -6.38 6.33 56.70
CA ASN A 412 -5.48 6.36 55.51
C ASN A 412 -5.50 5.18 54.51
N ALA A 413 -5.31 5.30 53.18
CA ALA A 413 -5.16 6.40 52.22
C ALA A 413 -5.19 5.80 50.78
N TRP A 414 -5.69 6.58 49.80
CA TRP A 414 -5.34 6.67 48.37
C TRP A 414 -5.10 5.43 47.47
N ARG A 415 -5.94 5.31 46.40
CA ARG A 415 -5.58 4.72 45.09
C ARG A 415 -6.28 5.48 43.94
N PRO A 416 -5.64 5.69 42.78
CA PRO A 416 -6.24 6.37 41.63
C PRO A 416 -7.03 5.42 40.71
N SER A 417 -8.15 5.93 40.19
CA SER A 417 -9.14 5.23 39.36
C SER A 417 -8.65 4.89 37.96
N LYS A 418 -8.85 3.62 37.57
CA LYS A 418 -9.19 3.24 36.20
C LYS A 418 -10.70 3.37 36.06
N VAL A 419 -11.17 4.27 35.20
CA VAL A 419 -12.60 4.33 34.84
C VAL A 419 -12.83 3.37 33.69
N VAL A 420 -13.80 2.49 33.93
CA VAL A 420 -14.26 1.35 33.12
C VAL A 420 -14.99 1.80 31.87
#